data_AF-A0AAF1KJ35-F1
#
_entry.id   AF-A0AAF1KJ35-F1
#
_cell.length_a   1.000
_cell.length_b   1.000
_cell.length_c   1.000
_cell.angle_alpha   90.00
_cell.angle_beta   90.00
_cell.angle_gamma   90.00
#
_symmetry.space_group_name_H-M   'P 1'
#
loop_
_entity.id
_entity.type
_entity.pdbx_description
1 polymer ?
#
loop_
_entity_poly.entity_id
_entity_poly.type
_entity_poly.pdbx_seq_one_letter_code
_entity_poly.pdbx_strand_id
1 'polypeptide(L)'
;MDEMQKRFRAEVERQLDSCRLASTLAEWMDAHHSEAAALLGHARMDWAKAAEALGAHGLKDQTGQQPTAETARETWLWVEARRQVGTMLRNARGGER
;
A
#
# COMPACT_ATOMS: atom_id res chain seq x y z
N MET A 1 -10.87 -7.44 24.28
CA MET A 1 -9.87 -6.95 23.31
C MET A 1 -8.75 -6.28 24.11
N ASP A 2 -7.52 -6.75 23.99
CA ASP A 2 -6.40 -6.44 24.88
C ASP A 2 -5.83 -5.02 24.62
N GLU A 3 -5.57 -4.23 25.67
CA GLU A 3 -5.07 -2.85 25.56
C GLU A 3 -3.72 -2.77 24.81
N MET A 4 -2.90 -3.82 24.92
CA MET A 4 -1.62 -3.92 24.23
C MET A 4 -1.80 -3.98 22.71
N GLN A 5 -2.81 -4.74 22.25
CA GLN A 5 -3.15 -4.82 20.82
C GLN A 5 -3.70 -3.48 20.29
N LYS A 6 -4.47 -2.77 21.11
CA LYS A 6 -4.97 -1.43 20.76
C LYS A 6 -3.84 -0.41 20.59
N ARG A 7 -2.85 -0.42 21.50
CA ARG A 7 -1.70 0.49 21.44
C ARG A 7 -0.79 0.20 20.25
N PHE A 8 -0.48 -1.08 20.02
CA PHE A 8 0.29 -1.48 18.85
C PHE A 8 -0.42 -1.06 17.55
N ARG A 9 -1.74 -1.29 17.48
CA ARG A 9 -2.56 -0.85 16.36
C ARG A 9 -2.54 0.66 16.15
N ALA A 10 -2.73 1.44 17.22
CA ALA A 10 -2.75 2.90 17.13
C ALA A 10 -1.39 3.45 16.68
N GLU A 11 -0.28 2.84 17.11
CA GLU A 11 1.05 3.22 16.64
C GLU A 11 1.26 2.84 15.17
N VAL A 12 0.80 1.66 14.73
CA VAL A 12 0.84 1.26 13.33
C VAL A 12 -0.03 2.18 12.48
N GLU A 13 -1.28 2.45 12.86
CA GLU A 13 -2.17 3.40 12.17
C GLU A 13 -1.57 4.81 12.13
N ARG A 14 -0.93 5.27 13.22
CA ARG A 14 -0.26 6.57 13.27
C ARG A 14 1.00 6.60 12.41
N GLN A 15 1.77 5.52 12.34
CA GLN A 15 2.90 5.40 11.41
C GLN A 15 2.42 5.37 9.96
N LEU A 16 1.33 4.65 9.67
CA LEU A 16 0.71 4.61 8.34
C LEU A 16 0.12 5.97 7.93
N ASP A 17 -0.49 6.71 8.85
CA ASP A 17 -1.07 8.05 8.61
C ASP A 17 -0.02 9.17 8.62
N SER A 18 1.05 9.04 9.40
CA SER A 18 2.24 9.91 9.28
C SER A 18 2.99 9.67 7.96
N CYS A 19 2.84 8.48 7.39
CA CYS A 19 3.19 8.14 6.00
C CYS A 19 1.99 8.31 5.06
N ARG A 20 1.08 9.27 5.34
CA ARG A 20 0.18 9.85 4.33
C ARG A 20 1.02 10.64 3.34
N LEU A 21 1.84 9.90 2.62
CA LEU A 21 2.68 10.32 1.54
C LEU A 21 1.71 10.74 0.45
N ALA A 22 1.70 12.03 0.13
CA ALA A 22 1.03 12.58 -1.05
C ALA A 22 1.79 12.10 -2.31
N SER A 23 1.94 10.78 -2.48
CA SER A 23 2.48 10.18 -3.68
C SER A 23 1.30 9.78 -4.55
N THR A 24 1.24 10.36 -5.74
CA THR A 24 0.23 10.00 -6.73
C THR A 24 0.34 8.51 -7.09
N LEU A 25 1.52 7.91 -6.89
CA LEU A 25 1.75 6.47 -6.96
C LEU A 25 0.92 5.67 -5.94
N ALA A 26 0.98 6.00 -4.64
CA ALA A 26 0.27 5.24 -3.62
C ALA A 26 -1.25 5.41 -3.74
N GLU A 27 -1.70 6.64 -4.04
CA GLU A 27 -3.12 6.92 -4.28
C GLU A 27 -3.65 6.14 -5.47
N TRP A 28 -2.90 6.10 -6.59
CA TRP A 28 -3.30 5.33 -7.76
C TRP A 28 -3.31 3.83 -7.49
N MET A 29 -2.27 3.29 -6.83
CA MET A 29 -2.21 1.85 -6.49
C MET A 29 -3.33 1.42 -5.54
N ASP A 30 -3.77 2.30 -4.63
CA ASP A 30 -4.91 2.01 -3.75
C ASP A 30 -6.24 2.13 -4.51
N ALA A 31 -6.45 3.18 -5.30
CA ALA A 31 -7.67 3.37 -6.07
C ALA A 31 -7.88 2.28 -7.14
N HIS A 32 -6.81 1.89 -7.83
CA HIS A 32 -6.79 0.88 -8.90
C HIS A 32 -6.23 -0.46 -8.44
N HIS A 33 -6.41 -0.81 -7.16
CA HIS A 33 -5.76 -1.96 -6.53
C HIS A 33 -5.94 -3.28 -7.28
N SER A 34 -7.09 -3.55 -7.91
CA SER A 34 -7.29 -4.78 -8.68
C SER A 34 -6.42 -4.84 -9.94
N GLU A 35 -6.29 -3.71 -10.65
CA GLU A 35 -5.42 -3.60 -11.83
C GLU A 35 -3.95 -3.65 -11.40
N ALA A 36 -3.60 -2.94 -10.33
CA ALA A 36 -2.27 -2.97 -9.74
C ALA A 36 -1.90 -4.37 -9.22
N ALA A 37 -2.83 -5.15 -8.67
CA ALA A 37 -2.59 -6.53 -8.25
C ALA A 37 -2.39 -7.47 -9.44
N ALA A 38 -3.16 -7.29 -10.52
CA ALA A 38 -2.99 -8.07 -11.75
C ALA A 38 -1.63 -7.83 -12.41
N LEU A 39 -1.13 -6.59 -12.32
CA LEU A 39 0.20 -6.24 -12.78
C LEU A 39 1.23 -6.69 -11.76
N LEU A 40 1.28 -6.08 -10.58
CA LEU A 40 2.36 -6.13 -9.60
C LEU A 40 2.31 -7.33 -8.64
N GLY A 41 1.18 -8.04 -8.55
CA GLY A 41 0.98 -9.15 -7.63
C GLY A 41 1.67 -10.46 -8.05
N HIS A 42 2.32 -10.50 -9.21
CA HIS A 42 3.04 -11.68 -9.67
C HIS A 42 4.40 -11.86 -8.95
N ALA A 43 4.64 -13.07 -8.43
CA ALA A 43 5.86 -13.42 -7.68
C ALA A 43 7.19 -13.23 -8.46
N ARG A 44 7.14 -13.08 -9.78
CA ARG A 44 8.30 -12.81 -10.66
C ARG A 44 8.24 -11.43 -11.32
N MET A 45 7.47 -10.49 -10.76
CA MET A 45 7.37 -9.15 -11.32
C MET A 45 8.73 -8.48 -11.39
N ASP A 46 9.03 -7.91 -12.56
CA ASP A 46 10.18 -7.05 -12.78
C ASP A 46 9.81 -5.62 -12.33
N TRP A 47 10.26 -5.27 -11.13
CA TRP A 47 9.97 -3.98 -10.52
C TRP A 47 10.58 -2.79 -11.27
N ALA A 48 11.65 -3.00 -12.04
CA ALA A 48 12.24 -1.94 -12.86
C ALA A 48 11.29 -1.56 -14.00
N LYS A 49 10.80 -2.56 -14.75
CA LYS A 49 9.81 -2.33 -15.80
C LYS A 49 8.50 -1.77 -15.28
N ALA A 50 8.06 -2.23 -14.11
CA ALA A 50 6.87 -1.70 -13.45
C ALA A 50 7.06 -0.22 -13.11
N ALA A 51 8.19 0.15 -12.52
CA ALA A 51 8.51 1.53 -12.18
C ALA A 51 8.58 2.44 -13.42
N GLU A 52 9.19 1.97 -14.52
CA GLU A 52 9.20 2.71 -15.79
C GLU A 52 7.79 2.93 -16.34
N ALA A 53 6.95 1.90 -16.35
CA ALA A 53 5.56 2.02 -16.81
C ALA A 53 4.76 3.01 -15.94
N LEU A 54 4.89 2.90 -14.61
CA LEU A 54 4.22 3.80 -13.66
C LEU A 54 4.70 5.25 -13.84
N GLY A 55 6.00 5.46 -14.04
CA GLY A 55 6.58 6.77 -14.35
C GLY A 55 6.12 7.33 -15.68
N ALA A 56 5.96 6.50 -16.72
CA ALA A 56 5.41 6.90 -18.01
C ALA A 56 3.96 7.37 -17.93
N HIS A 57 3.19 6.86 -16.96
CA HIS A 57 1.85 7.34 -16.63
C HIS A 57 1.85 8.65 -15.80
N GLY A 58 3.01 9.22 -15.52
CA GLY A 58 3.16 10.46 -14.75
C GLY A 58 2.99 10.28 -13.24
N LEU A 59 2.96 9.03 -12.76
CA LEU A 59 2.91 8.75 -11.32
C LEU A 59 4.24 9.08 -10.68
N LYS A 60 4.17 9.61 -9.47
CA LYS A 60 5.31 10.12 -8.73
C LYS A 60 5.33 9.55 -7.32
N ASP A 61 6.53 9.37 -6.80
CA ASP A 61 6.73 9.01 -5.42
C ASP A 61 6.41 10.19 -4.47
N GLN A 62 6.65 9.97 -3.18
CA GLN A 62 6.45 10.96 -2.13
C GLN A 62 7.33 12.21 -2.27
N THR A 63 8.42 12.11 -3.03
CA THR A 63 9.36 13.22 -3.29
C THR A 63 9.01 13.99 -4.56
N GLY A 64 7.97 13.56 -5.29
CA GLY A 64 7.58 14.14 -6.57
C GLY A 64 8.45 13.69 -7.75
N GLN A 65 9.29 12.66 -7.53
CA GLN A 65 10.16 12.05 -8.53
C GLN A 65 9.51 10.84 -9.18
N GLN A 66 10.08 10.40 -10.30
CA GLN A 66 9.64 9.14 -10.90
C GLN A 66 9.92 7.97 -9.94
N PRO A 67 8.98 7.02 -9.82
CA PRO A 67 9.19 5.85 -8.98
C PRO A 67 10.40 5.06 -9.46
N THR A 68 11.19 4.58 -8.51
CA THR A 68 12.21 3.55 -8.78
C THR A 68 11.62 2.16 -8.54
N ALA A 69 12.34 1.12 -8.96
CA ALA A 69 11.95 -0.27 -8.70
C ALA A 69 11.73 -0.54 -7.19
N GLU A 70 12.60 -0.01 -6.35
CA GLU A 70 12.51 -0.14 -4.89
C GLU A 70 11.29 0.60 -4.36
N THR A 71 11.11 1.87 -4.76
CA THR A 71 9.99 2.69 -4.31
C THR A 71 8.64 2.13 -4.75
N ALA A 72 8.53 1.61 -5.98
CA ALA A 72 7.31 0.97 -6.48
C ALA A 72 6.96 -0.29 -5.68
N ARG A 73 7.97 -1.11 -5.38
CA ARG A 73 7.80 -2.32 -4.56
C ARG A 73 7.37 -2.00 -3.14
N GLU A 74 8.07 -1.09 -2.47
CA GLU A 74 7.76 -0.70 -1.10
C GLU A 74 6.36 -0.08 -0.99
N THR A 75 6.00 0.77 -1.95
CA THR A 75 4.66 1.38 -2.02
C THR A 75 3.59 0.30 -2.22
N TRP A 76 3.80 -0.66 -3.12
CA TRP A 76 2.87 -1.75 -3.33
C TRP A 76 2.68 -2.63 -2.08
N LEU A 77 3.78 -3.02 -1.43
CA LEU A 77 3.74 -3.81 -0.19
C LEU A 77 3.01 -3.06 0.94
N TRP A 78 3.20 -1.74 1.02
CA TRP A 78 2.48 -0.90 1.96
C TRP A 78 0.97 -0.86 1.69
N VAL A 79 0.57 -0.68 0.41
CA VAL A 79 -0.85 -0.71 0.01
C VAL A 79 -1.48 -2.06 0.33
N GLU A 80 -0.78 -3.16 0.03
CA GLU A 80 -1.20 -4.53 0.36
C GLU A 80 -1.39 -4.71 1.87
N ALA A 81 -0.38 -4.34 2.68
CA ALA A 81 -0.46 -4.46 4.13
C ALA A 81 -1.63 -3.65 4.71
N ARG A 82 -1.83 -2.42 4.23
CA ARG A 82 -2.95 -1.55 4.66
C ARG A 82 -4.30 -2.19 4.36
N ARG A 83 -4.47 -2.80 3.18
CA ARG A 83 -5.72 -3.47 2.77
C ARG A 83 -5.96 -4.77 3.52
N GLN A 84 -4.92 -5.55 3.78
CA GLN A 84 -5.02 -6.76 4.58
C GLN A 84 -5.43 -6.44 6.02
N VAL A 85 -4.81 -5.43 6.64
CA VAL A 85 -5.20 -4.95 7.98
C VAL A 85 -6.66 -4.46 7.98
N GLY A 86 -7.07 -3.67 6.98
CA GLY A 86 -8.46 -3.24 6.83
C GLY A 86 -9.46 -4.40 6.71
N THR A 87 -9.08 -5.46 6.01
CA THR A 87 -9.88 -6.68 5.84
C THR A 87 -9.97 -7.48 7.14
N MET A 88 -8.85 -7.68 7.83
CA MET A 88 -8.82 -8.34 9.15
C MET A 88 -9.69 -7.60 10.17
N LEU A 89 -9.64 -6.26 10.18
CA LEU A 89 -10.48 -5.41 11.05
C LEU A 89 -11.98 -5.46 10.71
N ARG A 90 -12.33 -5.71 9.44
CA ARG A 90 -13.72 -5.92 9.01
C ARG A 90 -14.23 -7.27 9.48
N ASN A 91 -13.43 -8.32 9.33
CA ASN A 91 -13.78 -9.69 9.75
C ASN A 91 -13.86 -9.82 11.28
N ALA A 92 -12.98 -9.15 12.02
CA ALA A 92 -13.00 -9.14 13.49
C ALA A 92 -14.25 -8.49 14.11
N ARG A 93 -14.97 -7.64 13.35
CA ARG A 93 -16.25 -7.03 13.78
C ARG A 93 -17.49 -7.85 13.38
N GLY A 94 -17.35 -8.88 12.55
CA GLY A 94 -18.45 -9.72 12.09
C GLY A 94 -18.61 -11.04 12.84
N GLY A 95 -17.77 -11.30 13.85
CA GLY A 95 -17.74 -12.56 14.62
C GLY A 95 -18.64 -12.61 15.86
N GLU A 96 -19.66 -11.77 15.94
CA GLU A 96 -20.71 -11.84 16.97
C GLU A 96 -22.01 -12.28 16.31
N ARG A 97 -22.22 -13.60 16.19
CA ARG A 97 -23.54 -14.20 15.98
C ARG A 97 -23.61 -15.57 16.64
#